data_AF-A0A1I3P017-F1
#
_entry.id   AF-A0A1I3P017-F1
#
_cell.length_a   1.000
_cell.length_b   1.000
_cell.length_c   1.000
_cell.angle_alpha   90.00
_cell.angle_beta   90.00
_cell.angle_gamma   90.00
#
_symmetry.space_group_name_H-M   'P 1'
#
loop_
_entity.id
_entity.type
_entity.pdbx_description
1 polymer ?
#
loop_
_entity_poly.entity_id
_entity_poly.type
_entity_poly.pdbx_seq_one_letter_code
_entity_poly.pdbx_strand_id
1 'polypeptide(L)'
;MRVWLSTAIVAIVWAGMAPAYVADNHSWSMTCNGDGFVLTSDYPVARYIEAGAQSDVKTGIEKLYLGRSCDATNTHLGKGSWCFSNGGFRARFETGEIAFPRQEPICETAAPEMSGCQC
;
A
#
# COMPACT_ATOMS: atom_id res chain seq x y z
N MET A 1 -22.87 -58.03 -4.90
CA MET A 1 -23.03 -56.85 -4.01
C MET A 1 -21.79 -56.00 -4.13
N ARG A 2 -21.88 -54.77 -4.66
CA ARG A 2 -20.75 -53.83 -4.78
C ARG A 2 -21.07 -52.59 -3.95
N VAL A 3 -20.39 -52.41 -2.84
CA VAL A 3 -20.45 -51.20 -2.01
C VAL A 3 -19.33 -50.28 -2.49
N TRP A 4 -19.68 -49.10 -3.00
CA TRP A 4 -18.72 -48.05 -3.34
C TRP A 4 -18.60 -47.11 -2.13
N LEU A 5 -17.42 -47.05 -1.51
CA LEU A 5 -17.09 -46.03 -0.51
C LEU A 5 -16.86 -44.70 -1.26
N SER A 6 -17.76 -43.73 -1.06
CA SER A 6 -17.55 -42.35 -1.52
C SER A 6 -16.53 -41.66 -0.62
N THR A 7 -15.32 -41.46 -1.10
CA THR A 7 -14.30 -40.64 -0.42
C THR A 7 -14.67 -39.16 -0.63
N ALA A 8 -15.07 -38.46 0.43
CA ALA A 8 -15.27 -37.02 0.40
C ALA A 8 -13.92 -36.31 0.51
N ILE A 9 -13.56 -35.54 -0.52
CA ILE A 9 -12.36 -34.68 -0.51
C ILE A 9 -12.74 -33.36 0.16
N VAL A 10 -12.11 -33.06 1.30
CA VAL A 10 -12.20 -31.75 1.95
C VAL A 10 -11.15 -30.83 1.30
N ALA A 11 -11.60 -29.82 0.56
CA ALA A 11 -10.72 -28.78 0.05
C ALA A 11 -10.42 -27.77 1.17
N ILE A 12 -9.17 -27.75 1.66
CA ILE A 12 -8.68 -26.71 2.55
C ILE A 12 -8.30 -25.51 1.67
N VAL A 13 -9.10 -24.45 1.72
CA VAL A 13 -8.79 -23.20 1.04
C VAL A 13 -7.82 -22.42 1.93
N TRP A 14 -6.55 -22.37 1.54
CA TRP A 14 -5.58 -21.48 2.16
C TRP A 14 -5.81 -20.06 1.65
N ALA A 15 -6.45 -19.22 2.45
CA ALA A 15 -6.43 -17.79 2.20
C ALA A 15 -5.03 -17.28 2.56
N GLY A 16 -4.24 -16.91 1.55
CA GLY A 16 -2.97 -16.22 1.77
C GLY A 16 -3.21 -14.92 2.53
N MET A 17 -2.53 -14.72 3.66
CA MET A 17 -2.51 -13.43 4.33
C MET A 17 -1.77 -12.44 3.43
N ALA A 18 -2.46 -11.39 2.96
CA ALA A 18 -1.80 -10.27 2.31
C ALA A 18 -0.75 -9.69 3.27
N PRO A 19 0.45 -9.30 2.79
CA PRO A 19 1.46 -8.71 3.65
C PRO A 19 0.92 -7.42 4.29
N ALA A 20 1.06 -7.32 5.62
CA ALA A 20 0.74 -6.10 6.33
C ALA A 20 1.87 -5.08 6.08
N TYR A 21 1.53 -3.91 5.53
CA TYR A 21 2.49 -2.83 5.34
C TYR A 21 2.45 -1.91 6.56
N VAL A 22 3.61 -1.50 7.06
CA VAL A 22 3.73 -0.62 8.24
C VAL A 22 4.63 0.55 7.90
N ALA A 23 4.09 1.75 8.02
CA ALA A 23 4.82 3.00 7.86
C ALA A 23 4.16 4.08 8.70
N ASP A 24 4.96 5.07 9.10
CA ASP A 24 4.50 6.25 9.81
C ASP A 24 3.64 5.93 11.06
N ASN A 25 4.04 4.88 11.76
CA ASN A 25 3.42 4.39 13.00
C ASN A 25 1.97 3.87 12.85
N HIS A 26 1.57 3.44 11.65
CA HIS A 26 0.32 2.69 11.47
C HIS A 26 0.42 1.63 10.36
N SER A 27 -0.59 0.77 10.30
CA SER A 27 -0.71 -0.29 9.31
C SER A 27 -1.50 0.16 8.08
N TRP A 28 -1.19 -0.49 6.97
CA TRP A 28 -1.75 -0.24 5.66
C TRP A 28 -2.09 -1.57 4.98
N SER A 29 -3.25 -1.59 4.34
CA SER A 29 -3.62 -2.59 3.36
C SER A 29 -3.29 -2.07 1.96
N MET A 30 -2.78 -2.94 1.10
CA MET A 30 -2.40 -2.58 -0.26
C MET A 30 -3.20 -3.37 -1.28
N THR A 31 -3.69 -2.66 -2.29
CA THR A 31 -4.20 -3.25 -3.53
C THR A 31 -3.44 -2.66 -4.71
N CYS A 32 -3.56 -3.29 -5.88
CA CYS A 32 -2.98 -2.78 -7.12
C CYS A 32 -4.00 -2.88 -8.25
N ASN A 33 -3.80 -2.05 -9.27
CA ASN A 33 -4.57 -2.09 -10.50
C ASN A 33 -3.66 -1.70 -11.68
N GLY A 34 -4.27 -1.47 -12.84
CA GLY A 34 -3.55 -1.04 -14.04
C GLY A 34 -2.73 0.23 -13.85
N ASP A 35 -3.03 1.11 -12.90
CA ASP A 35 -2.38 2.41 -12.71
C ASP A 35 -1.23 2.39 -11.70
N GLY A 36 -1.23 1.43 -10.78
CA GLY A 36 -0.17 1.26 -9.78
C GLY A 36 -0.65 0.64 -8.48
N PHE A 37 -0.06 1.07 -7.36
CA PHE A 37 -0.42 0.61 -6.02
C PHE A 37 -1.31 1.62 -5.28
N VAL A 38 -2.23 1.09 -4.49
CA VAL A 38 -3.11 1.85 -3.61
C VAL A 38 -2.97 1.29 -2.21
N LEU A 39 -2.33 2.06 -1.34
CA LEU A 39 -2.24 1.77 0.09
C LEU A 39 -3.34 2.54 0.81
N THR A 40 -4.05 1.86 1.70
CA THR A 40 -5.12 2.43 2.53
C THR A 40 -4.78 2.16 3.98
N SER A 41 -4.83 3.18 4.83
CA SER A 41 -4.62 3.00 6.25
C SER A 41 -5.72 2.10 6.82
N ASP A 42 -5.35 1.13 7.66
CA ASP A 42 -6.34 0.22 8.24
C ASP A 42 -7.21 0.93 9.29
N TYR A 43 -6.70 2.01 9.86
CA TYR A 43 -7.37 2.85 10.85
C TYR A 43 -7.26 4.33 10.48
N PRO A 44 -8.18 5.19 10.97
CA PRO A 44 -8.05 6.63 10.79
C PRO A 44 -6.77 7.16 11.43
N VAL A 45 -6.09 8.05 10.74
CA VAL A 45 -4.91 8.76 11.23
C VAL A 45 -5.22 10.24 11.36
N ALA A 46 -4.42 10.94 12.16
CA ALA A 46 -4.45 12.39 12.27
C ALA A 46 -3.12 12.96 11.76
N ARG A 47 -3.18 13.91 10.84
CA ARG A 47 -2.00 14.63 10.34
C ARG A 47 -2.11 16.11 10.63
N TYR A 48 -1.06 16.66 11.20
CA TYR A 48 -0.89 18.10 11.32
C TYR A 48 -0.35 18.64 9.99
N ILE A 49 -1.08 19.55 9.37
CA ILE A 49 -0.72 20.21 8.12
C ILE A 49 -0.23 21.61 8.48
N GLU A 50 1.09 21.81 8.47
CA GLU A 50 1.72 23.10 8.70
C GLU A 50 1.44 24.06 7.53
N ALA A 51 0.81 25.19 7.82
CA ALA A 51 0.59 26.29 6.86
C ALA A 51 0.72 27.67 7.55
N GLY A 52 1.58 27.75 8.57
CA GLY A 52 1.76 28.95 9.38
C GLY A 52 0.50 29.28 10.18
N ALA A 53 -0.08 30.47 9.96
CA ALA A 53 -1.30 30.89 10.67
C ALA A 53 -2.55 30.05 10.31
N GLN A 54 -2.50 29.25 9.25
CA GLN A 54 -3.60 28.39 8.79
C GLN A 54 -3.33 26.89 8.97
N SER A 55 -2.47 26.51 9.92
CA SER A 55 -2.24 25.10 10.19
C SER A 55 -3.53 24.39 10.62
N ASP A 56 -3.70 23.14 10.17
CA ASP A 56 -4.93 22.34 10.34
C ASP A 56 -4.58 20.90 10.75
N VAL A 57 -5.52 20.20 11.39
CA VAL A 57 -5.43 18.76 11.67
C VAL A 57 -6.45 18.03 10.81
N LYS A 58 -5.95 17.25 9.85
CA LYS A 58 -6.80 16.36 9.04
C LYS A 58 -6.86 14.98 9.68
N THR A 59 -8.08 14.50 9.90
CA THR A 59 -8.33 13.16 10.43
C THR A 59 -9.14 12.33 9.43
N GLY A 60 -8.78 11.06 9.24
CA GLY A 60 -9.55 10.16 8.40
C GLY A 60 -8.75 8.93 7.96
N ILE A 61 -9.40 8.09 7.14
CA ILE A 61 -8.71 7.01 6.44
C ILE A 61 -7.80 7.64 5.39
N GLU A 62 -6.52 7.34 5.50
CA GLU A 62 -5.50 7.84 4.60
C GLU A 62 -5.35 6.91 3.40
N LYS A 63 -5.23 7.50 2.21
CA LYS A 63 -4.88 6.75 1.00
C LYS A 63 -3.61 7.29 0.38
N LEU A 64 -2.74 6.39 0.00
CA LEU A 64 -1.50 6.63 -0.71
C LEU A 64 -1.55 5.89 -2.05
N TYR A 65 -1.49 6.67 -3.12
CA TYR A 65 -1.46 6.19 -4.49
C TYR A 65 -0.02 6.29 -5.00
N LEU A 66 0.50 5.18 -5.52
CA LEU A 66 1.82 5.07 -6.11
C LEU A 66 1.68 4.70 -7.58
N GLY A 67 1.77 5.71 -8.46
CA GLY A 67 1.55 5.57 -9.89
C GLY A 67 2.75 4.97 -10.62
N ARG A 68 2.49 4.28 -11.74
CA ARG A 68 3.56 3.71 -12.61
C ARG A 68 4.54 4.75 -13.14
N SER A 69 4.16 6.02 -13.21
CA SER A 69 5.04 7.12 -13.65
C SER A 69 5.88 7.70 -12.52
N CYS A 70 5.99 6.98 -11.40
CA CYS A 70 6.71 7.39 -10.19
C CYS A 70 6.12 8.62 -9.50
N ASP A 71 4.88 8.97 -9.86
CA ASP A 71 4.06 9.97 -9.20
C ASP A 71 3.38 9.38 -7.96
N ALA A 72 3.28 10.18 -6.91
CA ALA A 72 2.59 9.80 -5.67
C ALA A 72 1.48 10.81 -5.37
N THR A 73 0.36 10.33 -4.84
CA THR A 73 -0.68 11.19 -4.28
C THR A 73 -1.15 10.64 -2.95
N ASN A 74 -1.31 11.53 -1.98
CA ASN A 74 -1.78 11.22 -0.64
C ASN A 74 -2.97 12.12 -0.27
N THR A 75 -3.99 11.58 0.39
CA THR A 75 -5.22 12.30 0.76
C THR A 75 -4.98 13.48 1.72
N HIS A 76 -3.89 13.47 2.47
CA HIS A 76 -3.55 14.49 3.46
C HIS A 76 -2.33 15.32 3.06
N LEU A 77 -1.28 14.68 2.54
CA LEU A 77 0.02 15.29 2.18
C LEU A 77 0.07 15.81 0.72
N GLY A 78 -0.94 15.52 -0.09
CA GLY A 78 -1.03 16.04 -1.46
C GLY A 78 -0.20 15.25 -2.46
N LYS A 79 0.42 15.94 -3.44
CA LYS A 79 1.14 15.31 -4.55
C LYS A 79 2.62 15.17 -4.24
N GLY A 80 3.24 14.18 -4.85
CA GLY A 80 4.63 13.83 -4.61
C GLY A 80 5.19 12.89 -5.67
N SER A 81 6.31 12.28 -5.34
CA SER A 81 6.95 11.23 -6.12
C SER A 81 7.28 10.05 -5.22
N TRP A 82 7.31 8.84 -5.78
CA TRP A 82 7.76 7.67 -5.03
C TRP A 82 8.84 6.92 -5.78
N CYS A 83 9.59 6.13 -5.01
CA CYS A 83 10.59 5.25 -5.55
C CYS A 83 10.77 4.03 -4.64
N PHE A 84 11.37 2.97 -5.18
CA PHE A 84 11.77 1.78 -4.47
C PHE A 84 13.27 1.51 -4.64
N SER A 85 13.86 0.84 -3.66
CA SER A 85 15.19 0.24 -3.76
C SER A 85 15.24 -1.03 -2.92
N ASN A 86 16.38 -1.74 -2.93
CA ASN A 86 16.58 -2.97 -2.13
C ASN A 86 16.37 -2.79 -0.60
N GLY A 87 16.17 -1.55 -0.13
CA GLY A 87 15.87 -1.21 1.27
C GLY A 87 14.39 -0.95 1.56
N GLY A 88 13.50 -1.03 0.56
CA GLY A 88 12.07 -0.73 0.66
C GLY A 88 11.64 0.38 -0.30
N PHE A 89 10.42 0.90 -0.11
CA PHE A 89 9.89 2.00 -0.92
C PHE A 89 9.50 3.20 -0.05
N ARG A 90 9.44 4.38 -0.67
CA ARG A 90 9.05 5.61 0.00
C ARG A 90 8.34 6.56 -0.97
N ALA A 91 7.40 7.33 -0.44
CA ALA A 91 6.76 8.43 -1.14
C ALA A 91 7.14 9.75 -0.48
N ARG A 92 7.66 10.69 -1.28
CA ARG A 92 8.07 12.03 -0.87
C ARG A 92 7.03 13.04 -1.32
N PHE A 93 6.63 13.90 -0.40
CA PHE A 93 5.71 15.02 -0.58
C PHE A 93 6.42 16.32 -0.20
N GLU A 94 5.79 17.45 -0.49
CA GLU A 94 6.34 18.77 -0.12
C GLU A 94 6.55 18.90 1.40
N THR A 95 5.65 18.36 2.20
CA THR A 95 5.60 18.52 3.66
C THR A 95 6.03 17.29 4.45
N GLY A 96 6.49 16.22 3.78
CA GLY A 96 6.88 15.00 4.48
C GLY A 96 7.20 13.82 3.58
N GLU A 97 7.50 12.69 4.21
CA GLU A 97 7.79 11.43 3.54
C GLU A 97 7.07 10.29 4.28
N ILE A 98 6.53 9.34 3.52
CA ILE A 98 6.04 8.06 4.05
C ILE A 98 6.98 6.97 3.55
N ALA A 99 7.74 6.36 4.46
CA ALA A 99 8.73 5.34 4.13
C ALA A 99 8.30 3.98 4.68
N PHE A 100 8.43 2.96 3.84
CA PHE A 100 8.15 1.55 4.12
C PHE A 100 9.47 0.77 4.11
N PRO A 101 10.29 0.89 5.17
CA PRO A 101 11.59 0.24 5.21
C PRO A 101 11.42 -1.28 5.20
N ARG A 102 12.26 -1.95 4.40
CA ARG A 102 12.36 -3.41 4.26
C ARG A 102 11.07 -4.10 3.79
N GLN A 103 10.18 -3.34 3.15
CA GLN A 103 8.92 -3.84 2.61
C GLN A 103 8.91 -3.61 1.10
N GLU A 104 8.36 -4.54 0.34
CA GLU A 104 8.30 -4.48 -1.13
C GLU A 104 6.85 -4.42 -1.59
N PRO A 105 6.50 -3.53 -2.54
CA PRO A 105 5.14 -3.46 -3.04
C PRO A 105 4.89 -4.64 -4.00
N ILE A 106 4.16 -5.63 -3.55
CA ILE A 106 3.82 -6.85 -4.31
C ILE A 106 2.41 -6.73 -4.91
N CYS A 107 2.27 -7.08 -6.19
CA CYS A 107 0.98 -7.16 -6.90
C CYS A 107 0.78 -8.57 -7.45
N GLU A 108 -0.20 -9.31 -6.92
CA GLU A 108 -0.46 -10.71 -7.31
C GLU A 108 -1.13 -10.82 -8.69
N THR A 109 -1.86 -9.79 -9.12
CA THR A 109 -2.56 -9.75 -10.41
C THR A 109 -1.71 -8.99 -11.41
N ALA A 110 -1.11 -9.71 -12.36
CA ALA A 110 -0.29 -9.17 -13.47
C ALA A 110 0.53 -7.95 -13.03
N ALA A 111 1.63 -8.20 -12.30
CA ALA A 111 2.52 -7.15 -11.81
C ALA A 111 2.78 -6.16 -12.96
N PRO A 112 2.36 -4.89 -12.85
CA PRO A 112 2.79 -3.89 -13.82
C PRO A 112 4.31 -3.92 -13.82
N GLU A 113 4.95 -4.01 -14.98
CA GLU A 113 6.40 -3.86 -15.07
C GLU A 113 6.74 -2.45 -14.58
N MET A 114 7.08 -2.37 -13.28
CA MET A 114 7.41 -1.13 -12.57
C MET A 114 8.88 -0.78 -12.79
N SER A 115 9.37 -1.00 -14.01
CA SER A 115 10.75 -0.74 -14.43
C SER A 115 10.95 0.76 -14.62
N GLY A 116 11.15 1.50 -13.52
CA GLY A 116 11.48 2.93 -13.62
C GLY A 116 11.56 3.71 -12.33
N CYS A 117 10.82 3.30 -11.29
CA CYS A 117 10.73 4.08 -10.05
C CYS A 117 11.84 3.75 -9.06
N GLN A 118 13.11 3.86 -9.48
CA GLN A 118 14.25 3.61 -8.62
C GLN A 118 14.61 4.83 -7.77
N CYS A 119 14.90 4.55 -6.51
CA CYS A 119 15.72 5.44 -5.69
C CYS A 119 17.20 5.16 -5.99
#